data_AF-A0A7K3Z625-F1
#
_entry.id   AF-A0A7K3Z625-F1
#
_cell.length_a   1.000
_cell.length_b   1.000
_cell.length_c   1.000
_cell.angle_alpha   90.00
_cell.angle_beta   90.00
_cell.angle_gamma   90.00
#
_symmetry.space_group_name_H-M   'P 1'
#
loop_
_entity.id
_entity.type
_entity.pdbx_description
1 polymer ?
#
loop_
_entity_poly.entity_id
_entity_poly.type
_entity_poly.pdbx_seq_one_letter_code
_entity_poly.pdbx_strand_id
1 'polypeptide(L)'
;MARMGKYFSLFLVVILALCSLIMVESAFAQTIPTPAVPEFTVKFVNASYSITNTNPYTGLNELQLVDNNTVEIKINNQPWQHSTYQIYYNIRVKPSFGGDWTELYPLRNQTSSYTNGVFTYANYIIPEAPIMPNSGQIVINFPVTPTEYYGESGYDIKRYYFGDGTQEGHYFAFLHGIPYGGQLDFQVQALVGHNDTYWYVMHPLWPQYGGYYQSATAYDKASSWSNTQTIIIGQTPSITSSTPTESVPSSASDNLSDDLVVTLALIAVAFSVVAVISLLIYVRHLKRHISKN
;
A
#
# COMPACT_ATOMS: atom_id res chain seq x y z
N MET A 1 4.44 67.74 1.62
CA MET A 1 4.01 66.58 0.79
C MET A 1 4.98 65.40 0.81
N ALA A 2 6.31 65.58 0.76
CA ALA A 2 7.28 64.46 0.73
C ALA A 2 7.28 63.50 1.95
N ARG A 3 6.84 63.94 3.14
CA ARG A 3 6.74 63.07 4.32
C ARG A 3 5.53 62.12 4.29
N MET A 4 4.46 62.46 3.55
CA MET A 4 3.24 61.64 3.46
C MET A 4 3.48 60.33 2.69
N GLY A 5 4.34 60.36 1.67
CA GLY A 5 4.65 59.19 0.83
C GLY A 5 5.40 58.08 1.56
N LYS A 6 6.23 58.43 2.57
CA LYS A 6 6.97 57.43 3.36
C LYS A 6 6.04 56.59 4.25
N TYR A 7 5.05 57.22 4.88
CA TYR A 7 4.07 56.50 5.70
C TYR A 7 3.11 55.66 4.85
N PHE A 8 2.73 56.15 3.67
CA PHE A 8 1.90 55.38 2.74
C PHE A 8 2.62 54.13 2.22
N SER A 9 3.91 54.26 1.86
CA SER A 9 4.72 53.11 1.41
C SER A 9 4.91 52.08 2.53
N LEU A 10 5.17 52.52 3.77
CA LEU A 10 5.27 51.61 4.92
C LEU A 10 3.95 50.88 5.20
N PHE A 11 2.83 51.59 5.11
CA PHE A 11 1.49 51.02 5.27
C PHE A 11 1.18 49.98 4.18
N LEU A 12 1.56 50.25 2.94
CA LEU A 12 1.41 49.31 1.83
C LEU A 12 2.24 48.03 2.02
N VAL A 13 3.48 48.16 2.50
CA VAL A 13 4.34 46.99 2.81
C VAL A 13 3.75 46.15 3.94
N VAL A 14 3.21 46.79 4.98
CA VAL A 14 2.55 46.08 6.09
C VAL A 14 1.29 45.36 5.61
N ILE A 15 0.47 45.99 4.75
CA ILE A 15 -0.70 45.34 4.15
C ILE A 15 -0.28 44.14 3.29
N LEU A 16 0.73 44.29 2.42
CA LEU A 16 1.22 43.21 1.58
C LEU A 16 1.76 42.04 2.41
N ALA A 17 2.51 42.32 3.48
CA ALA A 17 3.01 41.30 4.39
C ALA A 17 1.86 40.58 5.14
N LEU A 18 0.85 41.31 5.60
CA LEU A 18 -0.32 40.72 6.24
C LEU A 18 -1.20 39.93 5.25
N CYS A 19 -1.36 40.40 4.02
CA CYS A 19 -2.06 39.66 2.96
C CYS A 19 -1.34 38.37 2.58
N SER A 20 0.00 38.34 2.62
CA SER A 20 0.76 37.10 2.37
C SER A 20 0.60 36.05 3.48
N LEU A 21 0.24 36.46 4.70
CA LEU A 21 -0.05 35.54 5.81
C LEU A 21 -1.47 34.95 5.74
N ILE A 22 -2.43 35.69 5.17
CA ILE A 22 -3.83 35.25 5.03
C ILE A 22 -3.98 34.27 3.86
N MET A 23 -3.05 34.27 2.90
CA MET A 23 -3.08 33.39 1.73
C MET A 23 -2.35 32.05 1.93
N VAL A 24 -2.14 31.65 3.18
CA VAL A 24 -1.95 30.23 3.51
C VAL A 24 -3.31 29.75 4.01
N GLU A 25 -4.26 29.59 3.08
CA GLU A 25 -5.30 28.59 3.31
C GLU A 25 -4.53 27.30 3.55
N SER A 26 -4.70 26.70 4.73
CA SER A 26 -4.34 25.32 4.95
C SER A 26 -5.02 24.54 3.86
N ALA A 27 -4.27 24.18 2.81
CA ALA A 27 -4.73 23.26 1.80
C ALA A 27 -5.18 22.04 2.60
N PHE A 28 -6.49 21.80 2.63
CA PHE A 28 -7.06 20.61 3.23
C PHE A 28 -6.50 19.45 2.40
N ALA A 29 -5.32 18.99 2.77
CA ALA A 29 -4.78 17.74 2.29
C ALA A 29 -5.79 16.71 2.73
N GLN A 30 -6.61 16.24 1.79
CA GLN A 30 -7.60 15.22 2.05
C GLN A 30 -6.86 14.03 2.65
N THR A 31 -7.07 13.79 3.94
CA THR A 31 -6.36 12.74 4.66
C THR A 31 -6.81 11.40 4.13
N ILE A 32 -5.90 10.69 3.46
CA ILE A 32 -6.12 9.30 3.04
C ILE A 32 -6.26 8.48 4.33
N PRO A 33 -7.41 7.81 4.56
CA PRO A 33 -7.61 7.06 5.78
C PRO A 33 -6.63 5.89 5.86
N THR A 34 -6.13 5.62 7.05
CA THR A 34 -5.31 4.43 7.30
C THR A 34 -6.23 3.21 7.33
N PRO A 35 -5.91 2.12 6.60
CA PRO A 35 -6.75 0.94 6.61
C PRO A 35 -6.62 0.18 7.94
N ALA A 36 -7.67 -0.55 8.33
CA ALA A 36 -7.61 -1.44 9.49
C ALA A 36 -6.67 -2.63 9.23
N VAL A 37 -6.18 -3.23 10.31
CA VAL A 37 -5.43 -4.49 10.24
C VAL A 37 -6.42 -5.60 9.84
N PRO A 38 -6.17 -6.37 8.76
CA PRO A 38 -7.10 -7.41 8.33
C PRO A 38 -7.18 -8.57 9.33
N GLU A 39 -8.38 -9.10 9.49
CA GLU A 39 -8.55 -10.43 10.06
C GLU A 39 -8.36 -11.46 8.96
N PHE A 40 -7.71 -12.57 9.25
CA PHE A 40 -7.57 -13.63 8.26
C PHE A 40 -7.66 -14.99 8.92
N THR A 41 -7.77 -16.05 8.12
CA THR A 41 -7.52 -17.43 8.52
C THR A 41 -6.74 -18.13 7.43
N VAL A 42 -5.84 -19.02 7.80
CA VAL A 42 -5.04 -19.80 6.85
C VAL A 42 -5.21 -21.30 7.08
N LYS A 43 -5.33 -22.08 6.01
CA LYS A 43 -5.43 -23.55 6.08
C LYS A 43 -4.71 -24.22 4.92
N PHE A 44 -4.20 -25.42 5.18
CA PHE A 44 -3.77 -26.35 4.14
C PHE A 44 -4.98 -27.14 3.63
N VAL A 45 -5.12 -27.25 2.32
CA VAL A 45 -6.19 -27.98 1.63
C VAL A 45 -5.55 -28.98 0.68
N ASN A 46 -5.80 -30.27 0.91
CA ASN A 46 -5.44 -31.32 -0.04
C ASN A 46 -6.62 -31.54 -0.99
N ALA A 47 -6.52 -31.01 -2.21
CA ALA A 47 -7.50 -31.23 -3.27
C ALA A 47 -6.95 -32.14 -4.39
N SER A 48 -5.93 -32.95 -4.07
CA SER A 48 -5.29 -33.89 -4.99
C SER A 48 -6.26 -34.98 -5.44
N TYR A 49 -6.14 -35.41 -6.69
CA TYR A 49 -7.06 -36.39 -7.30
C TYR A 49 -6.30 -37.35 -8.21
N SER A 50 -6.88 -38.52 -8.46
CA SER A 50 -6.30 -39.50 -9.38
C SER A 50 -6.99 -39.44 -10.75
N ILE A 51 -6.18 -39.51 -11.80
CA ILE A 51 -6.64 -39.63 -13.18
C ILE A 51 -6.14 -40.98 -13.70
N THR A 52 -7.02 -41.74 -14.34
CA THR A 52 -6.62 -42.94 -15.09
C THR A 52 -6.26 -42.54 -16.51
N ASN A 53 -5.00 -42.68 -16.89
CA ASN A 53 -4.51 -42.41 -18.24
C ASN A 53 -4.12 -43.73 -18.92
N THR A 54 -4.46 -43.87 -20.19
CA THR A 54 -3.98 -45.01 -21.00
C THR A 54 -2.61 -44.68 -21.55
N ASN A 55 -1.60 -45.46 -21.17
CA ASN A 55 -0.24 -45.29 -21.67
C ASN A 55 -0.21 -45.58 -23.18
N PRO A 56 0.22 -44.62 -24.03
CA PRO A 56 0.16 -44.78 -25.49
C PRO A 56 1.13 -45.82 -26.04
N TYR A 57 2.13 -46.23 -25.26
CA TYR A 57 3.15 -47.21 -25.68
C TYR A 57 2.81 -48.64 -25.24
N THR A 58 2.02 -48.81 -24.18
CA THR A 58 1.71 -50.14 -23.61
C THR A 58 0.22 -50.51 -23.70
N GLY A 59 -0.68 -49.54 -23.90
CA GLY A 59 -2.13 -49.75 -23.89
C GLY A 59 -2.72 -50.05 -22.51
N LEU A 60 -1.89 -50.00 -21.45
CA LEU A 60 -2.33 -50.23 -20.08
C LEU A 60 -2.87 -48.95 -19.45
N ASN A 61 -3.87 -49.09 -18.60
CA ASN A 61 -4.39 -48.00 -17.78
C ASN A 61 -3.49 -47.82 -16.56
N GLU A 62 -2.90 -46.64 -16.43
CA GLU A 62 -2.05 -46.23 -15.33
C GLU A 62 -2.78 -45.17 -14.49
N LEU A 63 -2.75 -45.34 -13.16
CA LEU A 63 -3.26 -44.34 -12.23
C LEU A 63 -2.18 -43.27 -12.02
N GLN A 64 -2.45 -42.06 -12.48
CA GLN A 64 -1.64 -40.88 -12.23
C GLN A 64 -2.25 -40.08 -11.08
N LEU A 65 -1.47 -39.83 -10.03
CA LEU A 65 -1.85 -38.89 -8.98
C LEU A 65 -1.52 -37.46 -9.46
N VAL A 66 -2.51 -36.58 -9.40
CA VAL A 66 -2.33 -35.15 -9.66
C VAL A 66 -2.37 -34.42 -8.34
N ASP A 67 -1.20 -33.92 -7.92
CA ASP A 67 -1.07 -33.10 -6.72
C ASP A 67 -1.75 -31.75 -6.94
N ASN A 68 -2.71 -31.44 -6.07
CA ASN A 68 -3.45 -30.19 -6.09
C ASN A 68 -3.60 -29.67 -4.64
N ASN A 69 -2.47 -29.66 -3.95
CA ASN A 69 -2.35 -29.15 -2.60
C ASN A 69 -2.29 -27.63 -2.64
N THR A 70 -3.05 -26.96 -1.78
CA THR A 70 -3.10 -25.50 -1.71
C THR A 70 -3.06 -25.00 -0.27
N VAL A 71 -2.51 -23.81 -0.07
CA VAL A 71 -2.77 -22.99 1.12
C VAL A 71 -3.88 -22.00 0.76
N GLU A 72 -4.99 -22.05 1.49
CA GLU A 72 -6.09 -21.12 1.36
C GLU A 72 -5.98 -20.06 2.46
N ILE A 73 -5.88 -18.80 2.07
CA ILE A 73 -5.89 -17.63 2.96
C ILE A 73 -7.20 -16.89 2.75
N LYS A 74 -8.04 -16.89 3.78
CA LYS A 74 -9.29 -16.15 3.80
C LYS A 74 -9.07 -14.85 4.57
N ILE A 75 -9.32 -13.70 3.94
CA ILE A 75 -9.13 -12.39 4.55
C ILE A 75 -10.47 -11.68 4.67
N ASN A 76 -10.74 -11.11 5.83
CA ASN A 76 -11.86 -10.24 6.13
C ASN A 76 -11.32 -8.86 6.48
N ASN A 77 -11.93 -7.82 5.92
CA ASN A 77 -11.57 -6.45 6.25
C ASN A 77 -12.81 -5.55 6.27
N GLN A 78 -12.68 -4.39 6.87
CA GLN A 78 -13.76 -3.39 6.91
C GLN A 78 -14.14 -2.92 5.50
N PRO A 79 -15.43 -2.71 5.20
CA PRO A 79 -15.85 -2.15 3.92
C PRO A 79 -15.08 -0.87 3.59
N TRP A 80 -14.58 -0.77 2.36
CA TRP A 80 -13.84 0.39 1.89
C TRP A 80 -14.67 1.14 0.84
N GLN A 81 -14.94 2.42 1.08
CA GLN A 81 -15.69 3.25 0.14
C GLN A 81 -14.94 4.56 -0.12
N HIS A 82 -13.96 4.50 -1.03
CA HIS A 82 -13.30 5.68 -1.59
C HIS A 82 -13.27 5.56 -3.11
N SER A 83 -13.73 6.59 -3.82
CA SER A 83 -13.86 6.57 -5.29
C SER A 83 -12.53 6.53 -6.04
N THR A 84 -11.44 6.92 -5.38
CA THR A 84 -10.10 7.05 -5.98
C THR A 84 -9.12 5.98 -5.47
N TYR A 85 -9.43 5.35 -4.34
CA TYR A 85 -8.53 4.44 -3.66
C TYR A 85 -9.15 3.06 -3.48
N GLN A 86 -8.33 2.04 -3.60
CA GLN A 86 -8.69 0.65 -3.44
C GLN A 86 -7.86 0.01 -2.33
N ILE A 87 -8.43 -0.97 -1.62
CA ILE A 87 -7.68 -1.79 -0.67
C ILE A 87 -7.05 -2.97 -1.39
N TYR A 88 -5.77 -3.18 -1.10
CA TYR A 88 -4.97 -4.31 -1.54
C TYR A 88 -4.42 -5.06 -0.31
N TYR A 89 -4.05 -6.33 -0.49
CA TYR A 89 -3.48 -7.15 0.60
C TYR A 89 -2.04 -7.57 0.32
N ASN A 90 -1.13 -7.14 1.18
CA ASN A 90 0.21 -7.72 1.23
C ASN A 90 0.20 -8.93 2.17
N ILE A 91 0.85 -10.01 1.75
CA ILE A 91 0.92 -11.27 2.49
C ILE A 91 2.38 -11.65 2.61
N ARG A 92 2.81 -12.04 3.80
CA ARG A 92 4.16 -12.54 4.02
C ARG A 92 4.16 -13.89 4.72
N VAL A 93 5.18 -14.68 4.43
CA VAL A 93 5.36 -16.03 4.95
C VAL A 93 6.79 -16.23 5.44
N LYS A 94 6.98 -17.08 6.44
CA LYS A 94 8.28 -17.63 6.83
C LYS A 94 8.13 -19.03 7.44
N PRO A 95 9.20 -19.83 7.53
CA PRO A 95 9.20 -21.00 8.39
C PRO A 95 8.97 -20.62 9.86
N SER A 96 8.22 -21.43 10.59
CA SER A 96 7.89 -21.11 11.99
C SER A 96 9.13 -21.15 12.91
N PHE A 97 10.08 -22.04 12.59
CA PHE A 97 11.26 -22.28 13.43
C PHE A 97 12.52 -21.48 13.01
N GLY A 98 12.42 -20.58 12.04
CA GLY A 98 13.55 -19.75 11.60
C GLY A 98 13.34 -19.09 10.24
N GLY A 99 14.36 -18.36 9.76
CA GLY A 99 14.32 -17.62 8.49
C GLY A 99 13.63 -16.26 8.59
N ASP A 100 13.74 -15.48 7.51
CA ASP A 100 13.19 -14.13 7.41
C ASP A 100 11.79 -14.14 6.77
N TRP A 101 11.01 -13.12 7.09
CA TRP A 101 9.74 -12.89 6.42
C TRP A 101 9.94 -12.57 4.94
N THR A 102 9.22 -13.29 4.08
CA THR A 102 9.19 -13.05 2.64
C THR A 102 7.80 -12.61 2.22
N GLU A 103 7.71 -11.43 1.60
CA GLU A 103 6.46 -10.92 1.03
C GLU A 103 6.14 -11.67 -0.28
N LEU A 104 4.90 -12.15 -0.39
CA LEU A 104 4.38 -12.82 -1.59
C LEU A 104 3.99 -11.80 -2.68
N TYR A 105 3.89 -10.52 -2.33
CA TYR A 105 3.61 -9.42 -3.25
C TYR A 105 4.39 -8.16 -2.83
N PRO A 106 4.74 -7.26 -3.78
CA PRO A 106 4.76 -7.49 -5.21
C PRO A 106 5.85 -8.51 -5.55
N LEU A 107 5.61 -9.40 -6.54
CA LEU A 107 6.67 -10.31 -7.00
C LEU A 107 7.76 -9.48 -7.69
N ARG A 108 8.84 -9.16 -6.97
CA ARG A 108 10.01 -8.54 -7.58
C ARG A 108 10.62 -9.54 -8.56
N ASN A 109 10.71 -9.14 -9.82
CA ASN A 109 11.55 -9.85 -10.77
C ASN A 109 13.01 -9.46 -10.62
N GLN A 110 13.83 -10.41 -10.19
CA GLN A 110 15.29 -10.29 -10.26
C GLN A 110 15.91 -11.18 -11.35
N THR A 111 15.13 -11.79 -12.25
CA THR A 111 15.73 -12.54 -13.36
C THR A 111 15.90 -11.65 -14.59
N SER A 112 17.05 -10.98 -14.67
CA SER A 112 17.69 -10.73 -15.96
C SER A 112 18.23 -12.06 -16.47
N SER A 113 17.72 -12.59 -17.58
CA SER A 113 18.38 -13.71 -18.26
C SER A 113 19.27 -13.17 -19.38
N TYR A 114 20.50 -13.67 -19.42
CA TYR A 114 21.44 -13.43 -20.50
C TYR A 114 21.54 -14.72 -21.31
N THR A 115 20.93 -14.74 -22.48
CA THR A 115 20.98 -15.88 -23.39
C THR A 115 21.37 -15.36 -24.77
N ASN A 116 22.41 -15.95 -25.38
CA ASN A 116 22.89 -15.59 -26.73
C ASN A 116 23.23 -14.11 -26.95
N GLY A 117 23.82 -13.42 -25.97
CA GLY A 117 24.21 -12.03 -26.13
C GLY A 117 23.08 -11.01 -25.98
N VAL A 118 21.84 -11.47 -25.78
CA VAL A 118 20.67 -10.63 -25.58
C VAL A 118 20.31 -10.63 -24.10
N PHE A 119 20.26 -9.44 -23.51
CA PHE A 119 19.63 -9.24 -22.21
C PHE A 119 18.12 -9.22 -22.42
N THR A 120 17.45 -10.30 -22.01
CA THR A 120 15.99 -10.31 -21.96
C THR A 120 15.60 -9.87 -20.56
N TYR A 121 15.31 -8.58 -20.41
CA TYR A 121 14.63 -8.10 -19.21
C TYR A 121 13.22 -8.66 -19.27
N ALA A 122 12.90 -9.60 -18.39
CA ALA A 122 11.53 -10.04 -18.26
C ALA A 122 10.70 -8.83 -17.83
N ASN A 123 9.70 -8.49 -18.65
CA ASN A 123 8.77 -7.38 -18.41
C ASN A 123 8.39 -7.36 -16.93
N TYR A 124 8.53 -6.19 -16.31
CA TYR A 124 8.21 -5.95 -14.91
C TYR A 124 6.69 -5.89 -14.77
N ILE A 125 6.03 -7.02 -15.00
CA ILE A 125 4.61 -7.16 -14.70
C ILE A 125 4.58 -7.34 -13.20
N ILE A 126 4.19 -6.26 -12.50
CA ILE A 126 3.93 -6.28 -11.07
C ILE A 126 2.68 -7.14 -10.92
N PRO A 127 2.74 -8.38 -10.39
CA PRO A 127 1.50 -9.01 -10.00
C PRO A 127 0.95 -8.16 -8.87
N GLU A 128 -0.19 -7.56 -9.15
CA GLU A 128 -0.86 -6.67 -8.23
C GLU A 128 -1.26 -7.48 -6.99
N ALA A 129 -1.02 -6.89 -5.83
CA ALA A 129 -1.54 -7.44 -4.59
C ALA A 129 -3.05 -7.68 -4.72
N PRO A 130 -3.60 -8.77 -4.15
CA PRO A 130 -5.02 -9.07 -4.24
C PRO A 130 -5.86 -7.88 -3.79
N ILE A 131 -6.83 -7.49 -4.62
CA ILE A 131 -7.74 -6.38 -4.37
C ILE A 131 -8.88 -6.83 -3.45
N MET A 132 -9.25 -6.00 -2.49
CA MET A 132 -10.44 -6.20 -1.68
C MET A 132 -11.71 -6.12 -2.55
N PRO A 133 -12.49 -7.21 -2.65
CA PRO A 133 -13.76 -7.18 -3.35
C PRO A 133 -14.81 -6.41 -2.54
N ASN A 134 -15.86 -5.96 -3.21
CA ASN A 134 -17.00 -5.26 -2.59
C ASN A 134 -17.70 -6.08 -1.49
N SER A 135 -17.49 -7.41 -1.46
CA SER A 135 -18.03 -8.32 -0.44
C SER A 135 -17.37 -8.18 0.94
N GLY A 136 -16.25 -7.47 1.06
CA GLY A 136 -15.52 -7.36 2.33
C GLY A 136 -14.58 -8.53 2.64
N GLN A 137 -14.63 -9.59 1.82
CA GLN A 137 -13.96 -10.86 2.07
C GLN A 137 -13.37 -11.42 0.78
N ILE A 138 -12.12 -11.88 0.85
CA ILE A 138 -11.41 -12.53 -0.26
C ILE A 138 -10.81 -13.86 0.18
N VAL A 139 -10.75 -14.82 -0.74
CA VAL A 139 -10.03 -16.09 -0.57
C VAL A 139 -8.91 -16.15 -1.59
N ILE A 140 -7.69 -16.37 -1.13
CA ILE A 140 -6.47 -16.42 -1.95
C ILE A 140 -5.86 -17.80 -1.80
N ASN A 141 -5.54 -18.42 -2.93
CA ASN A 141 -5.01 -19.78 -2.96
C ASN A 141 -3.57 -19.78 -3.46
N PHE A 142 -2.67 -20.39 -2.71
CA PHE A 142 -1.29 -20.63 -3.10
C PHE A 142 -1.07 -22.11 -3.33
N PRO A 143 -0.76 -22.57 -4.56
CA PRO A 143 -0.42 -23.96 -4.78
C PRO A 143 0.86 -24.33 -4.02
N VAL A 144 0.85 -25.52 -3.44
CA VAL A 144 1.96 -26.08 -2.67
C VAL A 144 2.51 -27.28 -3.39
N THR A 145 3.83 -27.33 -3.55
CA THR A 145 4.54 -28.53 -3.98
C THR A 145 5.40 -29.02 -2.82
N PRO A 146 4.89 -29.96 -2.00
CA PRO A 146 5.66 -30.50 -0.89
C PRO A 146 6.90 -31.23 -1.42
N THR A 147 8.00 -31.19 -0.66
CA THR A 147 9.20 -31.98 -0.98
C THR A 147 9.45 -33.01 0.11
N GLU A 148 9.93 -34.19 -0.25
CA GLU A 148 10.39 -35.20 0.71
C GLU A 148 11.82 -34.91 1.19
N TYR A 149 12.57 -34.05 0.48
CA TYR A 149 13.97 -33.77 0.75
C TYR A 149 14.14 -32.52 1.61
N TYR A 150 14.60 -32.71 2.85
CA TYR A 150 15.09 -31.63 3.71
C TYR A 150 16.38 -31.04 3.09
N GLY A 151 16.29 -29.82 2.55
CA GLY A 151 17.48 -29.08 2.07
C GLY A 151 17.29 -28.22 0.82
N GLU A 152 16.24 -28.45 0.03
CA GLU A 152 15.84 -27.54 -1.06
C GLU A 152 14.96 -26.39 -0.56
N SER A 153 15.09 -26.05 0.73
CA SER A 153 14.24 -25.09 1.45
C SER A 153 14.57 -23.65 1.07
N GLY A 154 14.31 -23.30 -0.18
CA GLY A 154 13.95 -21.96 -0.58
C GLY A 154 12.50 -22.02 -1.01
N TYR A 155 11.61 -21.28 -0.35
CA TYR A 155 10.32 -20.95 -0.93
C TYR A 155 10.61 -20.14 -2.19
N ASP A 156 10.71 -20.84 -3.31
CA ASP A 156 10.93 -20.22 -4.61
C ASP A 156 9.56 -19.83 -5.17
N ILE A 157 9.33 -18.53 -5.29
CA ILE A 157 8.18 -18.02 -6.00
C ILE A 157 8.46 -18.19 -7.51
N LYS A 158 8.23 -19.41 -7.99
CA LYS A 158 8.35 -19.71 -9.41
C LYS A 158 7.20 -19.08 -10.17
N ARG A 159 7.53 -18.35 -11.22
CA ARG A 159 6.54 -17.86 -12.18
C ARG A 159 6.23 -18.95 -13.19
N TYR A 160 5.00 -19.42 -13.18
CA TYR A 160 4.47 -20.13 -14.34
C TYR A 160 3.94 -19.13 -15.35
N TYR A 161 4.47 -19.19 -16.57
CA TYR A 161 3.92 -18.48 -17.72
C TYR A 161 2.87 -19.39 -18.37
N PHE A 162 1.61 -18.93 -18.38
CA PHE A 162 0.55 -19.57 -19.16
C PHE A 162 0.30 -18.71 -20.40
N GLY A 163 0.97 -19.04 -21.51
CA GLY A 163 0.85 -18.32 -22.78
C GLY A 163 1.73 -18.94 -23.87
N ASP A 164 1.50 -18.56 -25.12
CA ASP A 164 2.25 -19.00 -26.30
C ASP A 164 3.50 -18.15 -26.60
N GLY A 165 3.83 -17.20 -25.71
CA GLY A 165 4.92 -16.24 -25.87
C GLY A 165 4.47 -14.89 -26.43
N THR A 166 3.19 -14.73 -26.82
CA THR A 166 2.66 -13.50 -27.42
C THR A 166 1.67 -12.72 -26.53
N GLN A 167 1.23 -13.31 -25.40
CA GLN A 167 0.28 -12.69 -24.47
C GLN A 167 0.90 -12.43 -23.09
N GLU A 168 0.39 -11.41 -22.38
CA GLU A 168 0.73 -11.12 -20.98
C GLU A 168 0.36 -12.33 -20.10
N GLY A 169 1.36 -12.96 -19.48
CA GLY A 169 1.14 -14.15 -18.66
C GLY A 169 0.61 -13.79 -17.27
N HIS A 170 -0.27 -14.63 -16.72
CA HIS A 170 -0.66 -14.55 -15.31
C HIS A 170 0.45 -15.11 -14.42
N TYR A 171 0.87 -14.34 -13.41
CA TYR A 171 1.88 -14.76 -12.44
C TYR A 171 1.22 -15.22 -11.15
N PHE A 172 1.64 -16.38 -10.67
CA PHE A 172 1.18 -16.95 -9.40
C PHE A 172 2.37 -17.16 -8.47
N ALA A 173 2.18 -16.93 -7.18
CA ALA A 173 3.14 -17.33 -6.16
C ALA A 173 2.92 -18.80 -5.81
N PHE A 174 3.98 -19.60 -5.87
CA PHE A 174 3.98 -21.00 -5.48
C PHE A 174 4.79 -21.18 -4.19
N LEU A 175 4.30 -22.03 -3.30
CA LEU A 175 5.03 -22.45 -2.11
C LEU A 175 5.72 -23.78 -2.41
N HIS A 176 7.00 -23.72 -2.76
CA HIS A 176 7.82 -24.88 -3.11
C HIS A 176 8.82 -25.24 -1.98
N GLY A 177 9.26 -26.50 -1.94
CA GLY A 177 10.37 -26.90 -1.07
C GLY A 177 10.00 -27.06 0.41
N ILE A 178 8.72 -27.25 0.73
CA ILE A 178 8.23 -27.33 2.12
C ILE A 178 7.91 -28.78 2.44
N PRO A 179 8.59 -29.42 3.41
CA PRO A 179 8.33 -30.81 3.72
C PRO A 179 6.96 -31.01 4.39
N TYR A 180 6.38 -32.20 4.22
CA TYR A 180 5.22 -32.63 5.01
C TYR A 180 5.56 -32.56 6.51
N GLY A 181 4.64 -32.02 7.31
CA GLY A 181 4.87 -31.70 8.72
C GLY A 181 5.61 -30.38 8.96
N GLY A 182 6.10 -29.71 7.90
CA GLY A 182 6.70 -28.39 7.98
C GLY A 182 5.69 -27.33 8.44
N GLN A 183 6.15 -26.41 9.29
CA GLN A 183 5.32 -25.33 9.83
C GLN A 183 5.65 -23.99 9.18
N LEU A 184 4.59 -23.26 8.80
CA LEU A 184 4.69 -21.95 8.17
C LEU A 184 3.89 -20.93 8.96
N ASP A 185 4.48 -19.76 9.16
CA ASP A 185 3.85 -18.59 9.76
C ASP A 185 3.42 -17.62 8.65
N PHE A 186 2.21 -17.08 8.77
CA PHE A 186 1.64 -16.10 7.85
C PHE A 186 1.25 -14.82 8.56
N GLN A 187 1.38 -13.70 7.85
CA GLN A 187 0.81 -12.41 8.23
C GLN A 187 0.26 -11.68 7.00
N VAL A 188 -0.68 -10.78 7.24
CA VAL A 188 -1.41 -10.01 6.23
C VAL A 188 -1.41 -8.54 6.62
N GLN A 189 -1.28 -7.67 5.64
CA GLN A 189 -1.35 -6.21 5.78
C GLN A 189 -2.31 -5.65 4.73
N ALA A 190 -3.12 -4.67 5.10
CA ALA A 190 -3.93 -3.91 4.16
C ALA A 190 -3.14 -2.70 3.66
N LEU A 191 -3.20 -2.47 2.35
CA LEU A 191 -2.62 -1.32 1.68
C LEU A 191 -3.73 -0.51 1.03
N VAL A 192 -3.66 0.81 1.14
CA VAL A 192 -4.46 1.73 0.34
C VAL A 192 -3.63 2.08 -0.87
N GLY A 193 -4.15 1.77 -2.06
CA GLY A 193 -3.50 2.12 -3.30
C GLY A 193 -4.44 2.77 -4.30
N HIS A 194 -3.85 3.36 -5.33
CA HIS A 194 -4.55 3.94 -6.46
C HIS A 194 -3.84 3.56 -7.76
N ASN A 195 -4.59 3.64 -8.87
CA ASN A 195 -4.01 3.48 -10.20
C ASN A 195 -3.09 4.65 -10.48
N ASP A 196 -1.83 4.34 -10.77
CA ASP A 196 -0.80 5.29 -11.17
C ASP A 196 -0.12 4.79 -12.44
N THR A 197 0.86 5.52 -12.93
CA THR A 197 1.71 5.09 -14.03
C THR A 197 3.17 5.29 -13.69
N TYR A 198 4.02 4.36 -14.09
CA TYR A 198 5.47 4.52 -13.98
C TYR A 198 6.09 4.64 -15.36
N TRP A 199 7.15 5.45 -15.46
CA TRP A 199 7.90 5.60 -16.70
C TRP A 199 8.82 4.39 -16.90
N TYR A 200 8.54 3.59 -17.93
CA TYR A 200 9.36 2.45 -18.32
C TYR A 200 10.36 2.85 -19.40
N VAL A 201 11.64 2.59 -19.14
CA VAL A 201 12.74 2.85 -20.09
C VAL A 201 12.94 1.60 -20.96
N MET A 202 12.76 1.74 -22.28
CA MET A 202 12.87 0.60 -23.21
C MET A 202 14.29 0.05 -23.33
N HIS A 203 15.30 0.88 -23.10
CA HIS A 203 16.69 0.50 -23.29
C HIS A 203 17.59 1.11 -22.21
N PRO A 204 18.29 0.30 -21.39
CA PRO A 204 19.08 0.79 -20.27
C PRO A 204 20.43 1.39 -20.67
N LEU A 205 20.87 1.24 -21.93
CA LEU A 205 22.12 1.85 -22.38
C LEU A 205 21.94 3.33 -22.69
N TRP A 206 22.90 4.14 -22.22
CA TRP A 206 22.94 5.58 -22.42
C TRP A 206 23.36 5.95 -23.86
N PRO A 207 22.78 7.01 -24.46
CA PRO A 207 21.69 7.83 -23.95
C PRO A 207 20.35 7.07 -23.94
N GLN A 208 19.53 7.31 -22.92
CA GLN A 208 18.19 6.73 -22.82
C GLN A 208 17.33 7.21 -24.02
N TYR A 209 17.19 6.36 -25.03
CA TYR A 209 16.32 6.62 -26.18
C TYR A 209 15.00 5.89 -25.99
N GLY A 210 13.94 6.66 -25.78
CA GLY A 210 12.57 6.16 -25.72
C GLY A 210 12.14 5.59 -24.36
N GLY A 211 10.85 5.65 -24.13
CA GLY A 211 10.16 5.09 -22.98
C GLY A 211 8.66 5.28 -23.13
N TYR A 212 7.89 4.60 -22.29
CA TYR A 212 6.45 4.74 -22.26
C TYR A 212 5.95 4.59 -20.82
N TYR A 213 4.81 5.20 -20.53
CA TYR A 213 4.13 5.01 -19.26
C TYR A 213 3.44 3.65 -19.25
N GLN A 214 3.65 2.88 -18.19
CA GLN A 214 2.92 1.65 -17.90
C GLN A 214 2.05 1.84 -16.67
N SER A 215 0.88 1.22 -16.66
CA SER A 215 0.03 1.18 -15.47
C SER A 215 0.77 0.56 -14.29
N ALA A 216 0.57 1.14 -13.11
CA ALA A 216 1.07 0.65 -11.84
C ALA A 216 0.03 0.91 -10.74
N THR A 217 0.22 0.26 -9.60
CA THR A 217 -0.47 0.63 -8.36
C THR A 217 0.53 1.34 -7.46
N ALA A 218 0.23 2.58 -7.08
CA ALA A 218 0.94 3.28 -6.00
C ALA A 218 0.26 2.97 -4.67
N TYR A 219 1.04 2.79 -3.60
CA TYR A 219 0.53 2.53 -2.25
C TYR A 219 0.83 3.72 -1.34
N ASP A 220 -0.21 4.37 -0.83
CA ASP A 220 -0.09 5.62 -0.07
C ASP A 220 -0.09 5.40 1.45
N LYS A 221 -0.83 4.37 1.90
CA LYS A 221 -0.97 4.01 3.31
C LYS A 221 -0.96 2.51 3.48
N ALA A 222 -0.49 2.06 4.64
CA ALA A 222 -0.51 0.66 5.04
C ALA A 222 -1.01 0.54 6.48
N SER A 223 -1.71 -0.55 6.80
CA SER A 223 -2.00 -0.92 8.17
C SER A 223 -0.77 -1.55 8.85
N SER A 224 -0.85 -1.81 10.15
CA SER A 224 0.10 -2.73 10.79
C SER A 224 -0.09 -4.15 10.26
N TRP A 225 0.93 -4.99 10.40
CA TRP A 225 0.80 -6.42 10.13
C TRP A 225 -0.18 -7.08 11.10
N SER A 226 -0.96 -8.04 10.60
CA SER A 226 -1.83 -8.88 11.41
C SER A 226 -1.04 -9.81 12.34
N ASN A 227 -1.75 -10.43 13.28
CA ASN A 227 -1.18 -11.46 14.15
C ASN A 227 -0.73 -12.67 13.32
N THR A 228 0.30 -13.36 13.79
CA THR A 228 0.82 -14.55 13.12
C THR A 228 -0.18 -15.71 13.19
N GLN A 229 -0.39 -16.39 12.07
CA GLN A 229 -1.05 -17.69 12.05
C GLN A 229 -0.12 -18.76 11.50
N THR A 230 -0.12 -19.91 12.16
CA THR A 230 0.74 -21.03 11.82
C THR A 230 -0.08 -22.16 11.23
N ILE A 231 0.41 -22.75 10.14
CA ILE A 231 -0.14 -24.00 9.59
C ILE A 231 0.93 -25.08 9.54
N ILE A 232 0.48 -26.33 9.42
CA ILE A 232 1.34 -27.50 9.23
C ILE A 232 1.00 -28.13 7.87
N ILE A 233 1.98 -28.24 6.98
CA ILE A 233 1.78 -28.83 5.64
C ILE A 233 1.44 -30.31 5.77
N GLY A 234 0.39 -30.74 5.07
CA GLY A 234 -0.11 -32.12 5.13
C GLY A 234 -1.09 -32.41 6.27
N GLN A 235 -1.36 -31.44 7.15
CA GLN A 235 -2.40 -31.59 8.17
C GLN A 235 -3.60 -30.71 7.84
N THR A 236 -4.79 -31.32 7.76
CA THR A 236 -6.05 -30.58 7.73
C THR A 236 -6.22 -29.88 9.09
N PRO A 237 -6.40 -28.56 9.14
CA PRO A 237 -6.36 -27.85 10.42
C PRO A 237 -7.50 -28.26 11.34
N SER A 238 -7.17 -28.47 12.60
CA SER A 238 -8.13 -28.38 13.71
C SER A 238 -8.34 -26.91 13.99
N ILE A 239 -9.56 -26.40 13.75
CA ILE A 239 -9.89 -24.97 13.87
C ILE A 239 -9.66 -24.52 15.32
N THR A 240 -8.53 -23.89 15.59
CA THR A 240 -8.30 -23.15 16.84
C THR A 240 -8.53 -21.67 16.52
N SER A 241 -9.75 -21.22 16.78
CA SER A 241 -10.16 -19.83 16.65
C SER A 241 -9.35 -18.99 17.65
N SER A 242 -8.32 -18.28 17.20
CA SER A 242 -7.71 -17.23 17.99
C SER A 242 -8.71 -16.07 18.10
N THR A 243 -9.27 -15.87 19.29
CA THR A 243 -10.11 -14.70 19.59
C THR A 243 -9.32 -13.43 19.28
N PRO A 244 -9.84 -12.50 18.45
CA PRO A 244 -9.12 -11.30 18.09
C PRO A 244 -8.94 -10.41 19.31
N THR A 245 -7.75 -9.85 19.45
CA THR A 245 -7.53 -8.66 20.30
C THR A 245 -8.10 -7.49 19.51
N GLU A 246 -9.22 -6.93 19.96
CA GLU A 246 -9.82 -5.71 19.40
C GLU A 246 -8.76 -4.61 19.32
N SER A 247 -8.25 -4.35 18.12
CA SER A 247 -7.60 -3.07 17.84
C SER A 247 -8.72 -2.06 17.67
N VAL A 248 -9.02 -1.33 18.75
CA VAL A 248 -9.92 -0.17 18.73
C VAL A 248 -9.50 0.71 17.54
N PRO A 249 -10.42 1.02 16.59
CA PRO A 249 -10.10 1.96 15.53
C PRO A 249 -9.77 3.28 16.19
N SER A 250 -8.50 3.68 16.11
CA SER A 250 -8.10 5.03 16.46
C SER A 250 -8.69 5.92 15.38
N SER A 251 -9.94 6.34 15.60
CA SER A 251 -10.45 7.58 15.06
C SER A 251 -9.58 8.68 15.67
N ALA A 252 -8.45 8.95 15.01
CA ALA A 252 -7.86 10.26 15.03
C ALA A 252 -8.91 11.19 14.42
N SER A 253 -9.87 11.59 15.25
CA SER A 253 -10.53 12.86 15.12
C SER A 253 -9.38 13.86 15.10
N ASP A 254 -9.10 14.39 13.92
CA ASP A 254 -8.35 15.63 13.75
C ASP A 254 -9.16 16.73 14.42
N ASN A 255 -9.18 16.72 15.76
CA ASN A 255 -9.35 17.91 16.55
C ASN A 255 -8.09 18.70 16.25
N LEU A 256 -8.16 19.51 15.19
CA LEU A 256 -7.39 20.74 15.08
C LEU A 256 -7.48 21.36 16.47
N SER A 257 -6.40 21.22 17.26
CA SER A 257 -6.44 21.41 18.70
C SER A 257 -7.21 22.70 18.98
N ASP A 258 -8.26 22.64 19.80
CA ASP A 258 -9.02 23.84 20.19
C ASP A 258 -8.08 24.97 20.63
N ASP A 259 -6.89 24.60 21.14
CA ASP A 259 -5.77 25.47 21.47
C ASP A 259 -5.25 26.32 20.29
N LEU A 260 -5.18 25.78 19.07
CA LEU A 260 -4.78 26.52 17.87
C LEU A 260 -5.87 27.53 17.45
N VAL A 261 -7.14 27.11 17.51
CA VAL A 261 -8.29 27.98 17.18
C VAL A 261 -8.39 29.13 18.19
N VAL A 262 -8.24 28.83 19.48
CA VAL A 262 -8.21 29.83 20.55
C VAL A 262 -7.00 30.76 20.40
N THR A 263 -5.82 30.23 20.08
CA THR A 263 -4.61 31.05 19.86
C THR A 263 -4.78 32.00 18.68
N LEU A 264 -5.32 31.54 17.55
CA LEU A 264 -5.59 32.38 16.39
C LEU A 264 -6.64 33.46 16.69
N ALA A 265 -7.68 33.13 17.46
CA ALA A 265 -8.69 34.10 17.89
C ALA A 265 -8.09 35.20 18.78
N LEU A 266 -7.21 34.85 19.73
CA LEU A 266 -6.52 35.82 20.58
C LEU A 266 -5.59 36.74 19.79
N ILE A 267 -4.87 36.20 18.80
CA ILE A 267 -4.02 36.99 17.90
C ILE A 267 -4.87 37.99 17.10
N ALA A 268 -6.02 37.57 16.56
CA ALA A 268 -6.93 38.45 15.83
C ALA A 268 -7.48 39.59 16.71
N VAL A 269 -7.85 39.28 17.96
CA VAL A 269 -8.30 40.30 18.93
C VAL A 269 -7.17 41.29 19.24
N ALA A 270 -5.94 40.83 19.46
CA ALA A 270 -4.80 41.72 19.70
C ALA A 270 -4.56 42.69 18.53
N PHE A 271 -4.62 42.20 17.28
CA PHE A 271 -4.45 43.05 16.09
C PHE A 271 -5.57 44.09 15.94
N SER A 272 -6.82 43.72 16.20
CA SER A 272 -7.94 44.67 16.14
C SER A 272 -7.80 45.79 17.18
N VAL A 273 -7.35 45.50 18.39
CA VAL A 273 -7.08 46.52 19.42
C VAL A 273 -5.98 47.48 18.99
N VAL A 274 -4.88 46.96 18.44
CA VAL A 274 -3.77 47.79 17.92
C VAL A 274 -4.23 48.70 16.77
N ALA A 275 -5.08 48.19 15.87
CA ALA A 275 -5.65 48.97 14.78
C ALA A 275 -6.54 50.12 15.28
N VAL A 276 -7.40 49.87 16.28
CA VAL A 276 -8.25 50.90 16.90
C VAL A 276 -7.40 51.98 17.59
N ILE A 277 -6.39 51.59 18.37
CA ILE A 277 -5.49 52.55 19.04
C ILE A 277 -4.76 53.42 18.00
N SER A 278 -4.24 52.80 16.93
CA SER A 278 -3.56 53.51 15.85
C SER A 278 -4.49 54.53 15.17
N LEU A 279 -5.75 54.15 14.92
CA LEU A 279 -6.77 55.04 14.37
C LEU A 279 -7.09 56.20 15.31
N LEU A 280 -7.22 55.96 16.61
CA LEU A 280 -7.49 57.01 17.60
C LEU A 280 -6.32 58.01 17.70
N ILE A 281 -5.08 57.53 17.68
CA ILE A 281 -3.88 58.39 17.64
C ILE A 281 -3.88 59.22 16.35
N TYR A 282 -4.22 58.62 15.21
CA TYR A 282 -4.33 59.32 13.94
C TYR A 282 -5.38 60.43 13.97
N VAL A 283 -6.60 60.13 14.43
CA VAL A 283 -7.69 61.12 14.56
C VAL A 283 -7.29 62.27 15.50
N ARG A 284 -6.64 61.95 16.62
CA ARG A 284 -6.14 62.98 17.55
C ARG A 284 -5.09 63.88 16.90
N HIS A 285 -4.19 63.32 16.10
CA HIS A 285 -3.17 64.07 15.40
C HIS A 285 -3.79 64.97 14.32
N LEU A 286 -4.78 64.47 13.59
CA LEU A 286 -5.53 65.23 12.59
C LEU A 286 -6.25 66.43 13.21
N LYS A 287 -6.93 66.24 14.35
CA LYS A 287 -7.62 67.31 15.07
C LYS A 287 -6.67 68.42 15.55
N ARG A 288 -5.47 68.05 16.02
CA ARG A 288 -4.41 69.01 16.41
C ARG A 288 -3.87 69.81 15.22
N HIS A 289 -3.84 69.21 14.03
CA HIS A 289 -3.40 69.91 12.83
C HIS A 289 -4.45 70.91 12.33
N ILE A 290 -5.74 70.55 12.39
CA ILE A 290 -6.83 71.43 11.98
C ILE A 290 -6.95 72.65 12.92
N SER A 291 -6.77 72.46 14.24
CA SER A 291 -6.87 73.54 15.23
C SER A 291 -5.77 74.61 15.15
N LYS A 292 -4.73 74.40 14.35
CA LYS A 292 -3.60 75.34 14.20
C LYS A 292 -3.66 76.19 12.92
N ASN A 293 -4.66 75.96 12.08
CA ASN A 293 -4.99 76.77 10.91
C ASN A 293 -6.27 77.56 11.20
#